data_AF-A0A2V7H959-F1
#
_entry.id   AF-A0A2V7H959-F1
#
_cell.length_a   1.000
_cell.length_b   1.000
_cell.length_c   1.000
_cell.angle_alpha   90.00
_cell.angle_beta   90.00
_cell.angle_gamma   90.00
#
_symmetry.space_group_name_H-M   'P 1'
#
loop_
_entity.id
_entity.type
_entity.pdbx_description
1 polymer ?
#
loop_
_entity_poly.entity_id
_entity_poly.type
_entity_poly.pdbx_seq_one_letter_code
_entity_poly.pdbx_strand_id
1 'polypeptide(L)'
;MSDDVRPEGEEILRFNRQHSTVKNGQVLIDVAELKASAPDEIKRQKRELPNALTAYFEIPLAGDVTPLVKTIGSVDARAKMRTGGVTRAAFPPPQEIVDFILACQRQGVPFKATAGLHHPVRGEHRLTYEPDSPKGYMYGFLNVFLAAAFLYDGETEDTGLAVLEETDATAFVFDDSAVGWRDKRLSSDQLARSRAEFAIAFGSCSFREPVDELAHLTRQARAINK
;
A
#
# COMPACT_ATOMS: atom_id res chain seq x y z
N MET A 1 -3.84 -22.27 6.99
CA MET A 1 -3.60 -22.21 5.53
C MET A 1 -2.44 -23.13 5.26
N SER A 2 -2.50 -23.98 4.24
CA SER A 2 -1.40 -24.88 3.90
C SER A 2 -0.10 -24.08 3.77
N ASP A 3 0.96 -24.51 4.47
CA ASP A 3 2.29 -23.89 4.39
C ASP A 3 3.01 -24.14 3.06
N ASP A 4 2.46 -25.04 2.24
CA ASP A 4 2.94 -25.40 0.92
C ASP A 4 2.16 -24.63 -0.14
N VAL A 5 2.88 -23.80 -0.91
CA VAL A 5 2.32 -22.93 -1.97
C VAL A 5 2.50 -23.50 -3.38
N ARG A 6 3.09 -24.70 -3.50
CA ARG A 6 3.37 -25.34 -4.80
C ARG A 6 2.10 -25.67 -5.58
N PRO A 7 1.03 -26.24 -4.99
CA PRO A 7 -0.19 -26.57 -5.74
C PRO A 7 -0.82 -25.35 -6.41
N GLU A 8 -0.95 -24.25 -5.67
CA GLU A 8 -1.48 -22.98 -6.18
C GLU A 8 -0.56 -22.39 -7.26
N GLY A 9 0.76 -22.48 -7.07
CA GLY A 9 1.74 -22.07 -8.08
C GLY A 9 1.60 -22.84 -9.40
N GLU A 10 1.41 -24.16 -9.34
CA GLU A 10 1.18 -24.99 -10.53
C GLU A 10 -0.14 -24.68 -11.23
N GLU A 11 -1.19 -24.40 -10.45
CA GLU A 11 -2.49 -23.98 -10.98
C GLU A 11 -2.39 -22.64 -11.70
N ILE A 12 -1.69 -21.66 -11.14
CA ILE A 12 -1.42 -20.37 -11.78
C ILE A 12 -0.68 -20.56 -13.11
N LEU A 13 0.37 -21.38 -13.14
CA LEU A 13 1.10 -21.64 -14.38
C LEU A 13 0.23 -22.34 -15.44
N ARG A 14 -0.66 -23.23 -15.02
CA ARG A 14 -1.63 -23.88 -15.91
C ARG A 14 -2.63 -22.87 -16.47
N PHE A 15 -3.18 -22.01 -15.61
CA PHE A 15 -4.06 -20.91 -16.00
C PHE A 15 -3.38 -20.01 -17.03
N ASN A 16 -2.16 -19.56 -16.76
CA ASN A 16 -1.40 -18.68 -17.66
C ASN A 16 -1.15 -19.32 -19.03
N ARG A 17 -0.82 -20.62 -19.07
CA ARG A 17 -0.66 -21.34 -20.36
C ARG A 17 -1.98 -21.39 -21.13
N GLN A 18 -3.09 -21.68 -20.45
CA GLN A 18 -4.41 -21.77 -21.07
C GLN A 18 -4.86 -20.42 -21.65
N HIS A 19 -4.58 -19.31 -20.96
CA HIS A 19 -5.05 -17.97 -21.34
C HIS A 19 -4.02 -17.16 -22.15
N SER A 20 -2.96 -17.79 -22.64
CA SER A 20 -1.85 -17.13 -23.37
C SER A 20 -2.20 -16.58 -24.76
N THR A 21 -3.42 -16.82 -25.26
CA THR A 21 -3.85 -16.41 -26.61
C THR A 21 -5.10 -15.56 -26.57
N VAL A 22 -5.30 -14.71 -27.59
CA VAL A 22 -6.50 -13.87 -27.75
C VAL A 22 -7.79 -14.68 -27.71
N LYS A 23 -7.80 -15.87 -28.33
CA LYS A 23 -8.96 -16.78 -28.31
C LYS A 23 -9.37 -17.18 -26.90
N ASN A 24 -8.41 -17.23 -25.97
CA ASN A 24 -8.60 -17.61 -24.59
C ASN A 24 -8.47 -16.41 -23.64
N GLY A 25 -8.77 -15.19 -24.10
CA GLY A 25 -8.89 -13.99 -23.27
C GLY A 25 -7.60 -13.20 -23.02
N GLN A 26 -6.42 -13.76 -23.32
CA GLN A 26 -5.12 -13.07 -23.14
C GLN A 26 -4.90 -12.54 -21.70
N VAL A 27 -5.10 -13.41 -20.71
CA VAL A 27 -4.99 -13.07 -19.28
C VAL A 27 -3.72 -13.67 -18.70
N LEU A 28 -3.04 -12.91 -17.85
CA LEU A 28 -1.85 -13.32 -17.11
C LEU A 28 -2.04 -13.06 -15.62
N ILE A 29 -1.77 -14.08 -14.81
CA ILE A 29 -1.52 -13.94 -13.38
C ILE A 29 0.00 -13.83 -13.21
N ASP A 30 0.49 -12.65 -12.84
CA ASP A 30 1.91 -12.33 -12.69
C ASP A 30 2.29 -11.97 -11.24
N VAL A 31 1.32 -11.90 -10.34
CA VAL A 31 1.50 -11.54 -8.93
C VAL A 31 0.87 -12.59 -8.02
N ALA A 32 1.57 -12.95 -6.95
CA ALA A 32 1.02 -13.72 -5.84
C ALA A 32 1.18 -12.95 -4.53
N GLU A 33 0.14 -12.98 -3.70
CA GLU A 33 0.17 -12.43 -2.35
C GLU A 33 0.25 -13.57 -1.34
N LEU A 34 1.23 -13.51 -0.44
CA LEU A 34 1.48 -14.52 0.57
C LEU A 34 1.48 -13.88 1.96
N LYS A 35 1.34 -14.69 3.01
CA LYS A 35 1.44 -14.26 4.40
C LYS A 35 2.64 -14.92 5.03
N ALA A 36 3.42 -14.14 5.77
CA ALA A 36 4.52 -14.64 6.56
C ALA A 36 4.73 -13.79 7.81
N SER A 37 5.07 -14.42 8.91
CA SER A 37 5.46 -13.75 10.17
C SER A 37 6.88 -14.09 10.60
N ALA A 38 7.57 -14.98 9.86
CA ALA A 38 8.96 -15.34 10.12
C ALA A 38 9.84 -15.31 8.84
N PRO A 39 11.13 -14.96 8.95
CA PRO A 39 12.08 -15.00 7.83
C PRO A 39 12.14 -16.34 7.09
N ASP A 40 12.08 -17.46 7.81
CA ASP A 40 12.18 -18.79 7.20
C ASP A 40 10.93 -19.17 6.40
N GLU A 41 9.76 -18.62 6.76
CA GLU A 41 8.53 -18.74 5.97
C GLU A 41 8.67 -18.01 4.63
N ILE A 42 9.16 -16.76 4.65
CA ILE A 42 9.40 -15.95 3.44
C ILE A 42 10.32 -16.71 2.49
N LYS A 43 11.47 -17.20 2.99
CA LYS A 43 12.43 -17.94 2.18
C LYS A 43 11.85 -19.25 1.63
N ARG A 44 11.10 -19.99 2.45
CA ARG A 44 10.47 -21.25 2.03
C ARG A 44 9.44 -20.99 0.93
N GLN A 45 8.47 -20.13 1.20
CA GLN A 45 7.39 -19.80 0.28
C GLN A 45 7.93 -19.22 -1.04
N LYS A 46 8.97 -18.37 -1.02
CA LYS A 46 9.55 -17.84 -2.26
C LYS A 46 10.28 -18.90 -3.10
N ARG A 47 10.91 -19.91 -2.47
CA ARG A 47 11.52 -21.05 -3.22
C ARG A 47 10.48 -21.94 -3.86
N GLU A 48 9.31 -22.08 -3.23
CA GLU A 48 8.21 -22.92 -3.69
C GLU A 48 7.35 -22.22 -4.75
N LEU A 49 7.25 -20.89 -4.68
CA LEU A 49 6.52 -20.08 -5.65
C LEU A 49 7.24 -20.06 -7.02
N PRO A 50 6.53 -20.22 -8.14
CA PRO A 50 7.11 -20.06 -9.47
C PRO A 50 7.84 -18.72 -9.65
N ASN A 51 9.06 -18.77 -10.21
CA ASN A 51 9.87 -17.57 -10.47
C ASN A 51 9.24 -16.57 -11.44
N ALA A 52 8.24 -16.98 -12.22
CA ALA A 52 7.49 -16.10 -13.11
C ALA A 52 6.55 -15.13 -12.36
N LEU A 53 6.34 -15.33 -11.05
CA LEU A 53 5.44 -14.52 -10.24
C LEU A 53 6.22 -13.53 -9.37
N THR A 54 5.73 -12.29 -9.35
CA THR A 54 6.13 -11.29 -8.36
C THR A 54 5.43 -11.62 -7.03
N ALA A 55 6.22 -11.89 -6.00
CA ALA A 55 5.69 -12.18 -4.66
C ALA A 55 5.51 -10.88 -3.85
N TYR A 56 4.33 -10.70 -3.25
CA TYR A 56 4.09 -9.73 -2.18
C TYR A 56 3.85 -10.46 -0.87
N PHE A 57 4.67 -10.19 0.15
CA PHE A 57 4.50 -10.76 1.48
C PHE A 57 3.77 -9.79 2.41
N GLU A 58 2.58 -10.17 2.85
CA GLU A 58 1.85 -9.54 3.94
C GLU A 58 2.50 -9.94 5.27
N ILE A 59 3.05 -8.96 5.98
CA ILE A 59 3.74 -9.15 7.26
C ILE A 59 3.00 -8.44 8.41
N PRO A 60 3.11 -8.92 9.66
CA PRO A 60 2.65 -8.15 10.82
C PRO A 60 3.44 -6.84 10.94
N LEU A 61 2.77 -5.79 11.42
CA LEU A 61 3.41 -4.48 11.66
C LEU A 61 3.82 -4.26 13.12
N ALA A 62 3.24 -5.02 14.05
CA ALA A 62 3.58 -4.92 15.45
C ALA A 62 5.02 -5.41 15.71
N GLY A 63 5.83 -4.57 16.37
CA GLY A 63 7.22 -4.86 16.69
C GLY A 63 8.20 -4.50 15.57
N ASP A 64 9.45 -5.00 15.67
CA ASP A 64 10.47 -4.71 14.66
C ASP A 64 10.24 -5.51 13.37
N VAL A 65 9.78 -4.82 12.33
CA VAL A 65 9.56 -5.38 10.99
C VAL A 65 10.84 -5.55 10.17
N THR A 66 11.97 -4.98 10.61
CA THR A 66 13.22 -4.94 9.85
C THR A 66 13.72 -6.33 9.43
N PRO A 67 13.72 -7.38 10.27
CA PRO A 67 14.15 -8.72 9.87
C PRO A 67 13.31 -9.31 8.74
N LEU A 68 11.99 -9.05 8.75
CA LEU A 68 11.07 -9.53 7.72
C LEU A 68 11.29 -8.77 6.41
N VAL A 69 11.32 -7.44 6.46
CA VAL A 69 11.56 -6.59 5.27
C VAL A 69 12.92 -6.91 4.64
N LYS A 70 13.98 -7.02 5.44
CA LYS A 70 15.30 -7.43 4.95
C LYS A 70 15.27 -8.80 4.26
N THR A 71 14.52 -9.76 4.82
CA THR A 71 14.40 -11.09 4.23
C THR A 71 13.64 -11.06 2.91
N ILE A 72 12.55 -10.28 2.83
CA ILE A 72 11.79 -10.03 1.60
C ILE A 72 12.72 -9.48 0.50
N GLY A 73 13.54 -8.47 0.82
CA GLY A 73 14.52 -7.92 -0.13
C GLY A 73 15.56 -8.95 -0.58
N SER A 74 16.05 -9.81 0.33
CA SER A 74 17.05 -10.84 0.01
C SER A 74 16.56 -11.93 -0.97
N VAL A 75 15.24 -12.04 -1.17
CA VAL A 75 14.64 -13.04 -2.06
C VAL A 75 13.93 -12.41 -3.25
N ASP A 76 14.23 -11.14 -3.55
CA ASP A 76 13.66 -10.36 -4.67
C ASP A 76 12.12 -10.36 -4.67
N ALA A 77 11.54 -10.10 -3.49
CA ALA A 77 10.10 -9.98 -3.30
C ALA A 77 9.74 -8.57 -2.82
N ARG A 78 8.43 -8.31 -2.74
CA ARG A 78 7.88 -7.02 -2.30
C ARG A 78 7.13 -7.16 -0.99
N ALA A 79 7.05 -6.09 -0.23
CA ALA A 79 6.32 -6.08 1.04
C ALA A 79 4.86 -5.68 0.84
N LYS A 80 3.99 -6.14 1.72
CA LYS A 80 2.59 -5.74 1.78
C LYS A 80 2.24 -5.44 3.23
N MET A 81 1.62 -4.28 3.46
CA MET A 81 1.04 -3.94 4.75
C MET A 81 -0.48 -3.91 4.70
N ARG A 82 -1.10 -4.16 5.84
CA ARG A 82 -2.51 -3.86 6.09
C ARG A 82 -2.63 -2.58 6.90
N THR A 83 -3.51 -1.69 6.49
CA THR A 83 -3.76 -0.40 7.16
C THR A 83 -5.08 -0.36 7.94
N GLY A 84 -5.87 -1.43 7.87
CA GLY A 84 -7.21 -1.45 8.46
C GLY A 84 -7.96 -2.77 8.30
N GLY A 85 -9.23 -2.73 8.72
CA GLY A 85 -10.17 -3.84 8.63
C GLY A 85 -11.55 -3.45 9.16
N VAL A 86 -12.34 -4.44 9.58
CA VAL A 86 -13.73 -4.23 10.06
C VAL A 86 -13.83 -4.00 11.57
N THR A 87 -12.70 -3.98 12.27
CA THR A 87 -12.62 -3.73 13.72
C THR A 87 -11.57 -2.65 14.00
N ARG A 88 -11.69 -1.93 15.12
CA ARG A 88 -10.72 -0.89 15.51
C ARG A 88 -9.30 -1.43 15.66
N ALA A 89 -9.17 -2.64 16.20
CA ALA A 89 -7.87 -3.30 16.39
C ALA A 89 -7.19 -3.71 15.07
N ALA A 90 -7.91 -3.69 13.95
CA ALA A 90 -7.33 -3.96 12.64
C ALA A 90 -6.59 -2.76 12.02
N PHE A 91 -6.67 -1.58 12.63
CA PHE A 91 -5.96 -0.37 12.21
C PHE A 91 -4.68 -0.24 13.03
N PRO A 92 -3.50 -0.44 12.42
CA PRO A 92 -2.24 -0.27 13.13
C PRO A 92 -2.07 1.17 13.62
N PRO A 93 -1.36 1.41 14.75
CA PRO A 93 -0.93 2.75 15.14
C PRO A 93 -0.15 3.44 14.02
N PRO A 94 -0.24 4.78 13.89
CA PRO A 94 0.47 5.54 12.85
C PRO A 94 1.98 5.28 12.82
N GLN A 95 2.60 5.14 14.00
CA GLN A 95 4.02 4.83 14.12
C GLN A 95 4.40 3.51 13.42
N GLU A 96 3.59 2.45 13.56
CA GLU A 96 3.89 1.15 12.93
C GLU A 96 3.84 1.23 11.39
N ILE A 97 3.00 2.11 10.83
CA ILE A 97 2.95 2.36 9.39
C ILE A 97 4.24 3.07 8.94
N VAL A 98 4.69 4.10 9.67
CA VAL A 98 5.90 4.84 9.36
C VAL A 98 7.14 3.96 9.50
N ASP A 99 7.23 3.16 10.57
CA ASP A 99 8.31 2.20 10.80
C ASP A 99 8.41 1.18 9.66
N PHE A 100 7.27 0.68 9.18
CA PHE A 100 7.21 -0.20 8.01
C PHE A 100 7.72 0.49 6.73
N ILE A 101 7.26 1.72 6.46
CA ILE A 101 7.69 2.48 5.27
C ILE A 101 9.19 2.73 5.34
N LEU A 102 9.71 3.18 6.49
CA LEU A 102 11.13 3.42 6.70
C LEU A 102 11.96 2.14 6.59
N ALA A 103 11.48 1.01 7.11
CA ALA A 103 12.15 -0.27 6.94
C ALA A 103 12.23 -0.66 5.46
N CYS A 104 11.14 -0.48 4.70
CA CYS A 104 11.12 -0.72 3.26
C CYS A 104 12.10 0.21 2.53
N GLN A 105 12.12 1.50 2.87
CA GLN A 105 13.02 2.49 2.29
C GLN A 105 14.50 2.12 2.53
N ARG A 106 14.86 1.80 3.78
CA ARG A 106 16.24 1.41 4.15
C ARG A 106 16.71 0.12 3.47
N GLN A 107 15.81 -0.81 3.21
CA GLN A 107 16.14 -2.10 2.59
C GLN A 107 15.94 -2.09 1.06
N GLY A 108 15.48 -0.97 0.47
CA GLY A 108 15.18 -0.89 -0.96
C GLY A 108 14.07 -1.85 -1.39
N VAL A 109 13.09 -2.11 -0.52
CA VAL A 109 11.99 -3.06 -0.77
C VAL A 109 10.74 -2.29 -1.19
N PRO A 110 10.23 -2.47 -2.41
CA PRO A 110 8.95 -1.87 -2.81
C PRO A 110 7.81 -2.50 -2.03
N PHE A 111 6.75 -1.72 -1.78
CA PHE A 111 5.58 -2.19 -1.04
C PHE A 111 4.25 -1.83 -1.69
N LYS A 112 3.19 -2.47 -1.19
CA LYS A 112 1.80 -2.03 -1.38
C LYS A 112 1.04 -1.99 -0.06
N ALA A 113 0.04 -1.13 0.02
CA ALA A 113 -0.80 -0.96 1.20
C ALA A 113 -2.22 -1.48 0.93
N THR A 114 -2.84 -2.18 1.86
CA THR A 114 -4.18 -2.75 1.62
C THR A 114 -5.06 -2.65 2.84
N ALA A 115 -6.36 -2.85 2.63
CA ALA A 115 -7.41 -2.86 3.66
C ALA A 115 -7.59 -1.51 4.38
N GLY A 116 -8.79 -0.95 4.28
CA GLY A 116 -9.15 0.30 4.96
C GLY A 116 -8.77 1.58 4.21
N LEU A 117 -8.30 1.51 2.95
CA LEU A 117 -7.93 2.66 2.13
C LEU A 117 -9.06 3.05 1.16
N HIS A 118 -10.15 3.56 1.71
CA HIS A 118 -11.34 3.98 0.95
C HIS A 118 -11.38 5.48 0.68
N HIS A 119 -10.77 6.26 1.58
CA HIS A 119 -10.85 7.72 1.60
C HIS A 119 -9.53 8.33 1.15
N PRO A 120 -9.55 9.51 0.51
CA PRO A 120 -8.33 10.19 0.09
C PRO A 120 -7.54 10.69 1.31
N VAL A 121 -8.24 11.25 2.29
CA VAL A 121 -7.67 11.87 3.50
C VAL A 121 -8.13 11.10 4.73
N ARG A 122 -7.28 11.00 5.76
CA ARG A 122 -7.57 10.35 7.04
C ARG A 122 -8.77 11.01 7.71
N GLY A 123 -9.64 10.20 8.29
CA GLY A 123 -10.82 10.69 8.99
C GLY A 123 -11.52 9.63 9.82
N GLU A 124 -12.55 10.03 10.54
CA GLU A 124 -13.41 9.11 11.27
C GLU A 124 -14.55 8.61 10.36
N HIS A 125 -14.58 7.30 10.11
CA HIS A 125 -15.54 6.66 9.20
C HIS A 125 -16.13 5.40 9.85
N ARG A 126 -17.22 4.90 9.28
CA ARG A 126 -17.80 3.61 9.69
C ARG A 126 -16.87 2.47 9.28
N LEU A 127 -16.65 1.51 10.18
CA LEU A 127 -15.73 0.39 9.95
C LEU A 127 -16.30 -0.66 8.98
N THR A 128 -17.62 -0.63 8.77
CA THR A 128 -18.34 -1.45 7.78
C THR A 128 -19.42 -0.61 7.09
N TYR A 129 -20.05 -1.19 6.07
CA TYR A 129 -21.15 -0.54 5.35
C TYR A 129 -22.48 -0.50 6.12
N GLU A 130 -22.58 -1.20 7.25
CA GLU A 130 -23.78 -1.21 8.08
C GLU A 130 -24.04 0.18 8.69
N PRO A 131 -25.30 0.68 8.68
CA PRO A 131 -25.61 2.02 9.18
C PRO A 131 -25.15 2.28 10.61
N ASP A 132 -25.31 1.29 11.49
CA ASP A 132 -24.96 1.36 12.92
C ASP A 132 -23.56 0.81 13.24
N SER A 133 -22.72 0.64 12.21
CA SER A 133 -21.35 0.19 12.38
C SER A 133 -20.56 1.15 13.27
N PRO A 134 -19.74 0.63 14.21
CA PRO A 134 -18.83 1.48 14.96
C PRO A 134 -17.99 2.33 14.04
N LYS A 135 -17.66 3.55 14.48
CA LYS A 135 -16.71 4.41 13.79
C LYS A 135 -15.30 4.22 14.31
N GLY A 136 -14.32 4.51 13.46
CA GLY A 136 -12.91 4.60 13.82
C GLY A 136 -12.14 5.46 12.81
N TYR A 137 -10.93 5.86 13.20
CA TYR A 137 -10.04 6.57 12.30
C TYR A 137 -9.51 5.61 11.23
N MET A 138 -9.76 5.94 9.97
CA MET A 138 -9.23 5.23 8.80
C MET A 138 -8.18 6.10 8.13
N TYR A 139 -7.09 5.49 7.65
CA TYR A 139 -6.06 6.20 6.89
C TYR A 139 -6.58 6.61 5.52
N GLY A 140 -6.15 7.78 5.05
CA GLY A 140 -6.34 8.18 3.67
C GLY A 140 -5.29 7.57 2.75
N PHE A 141 -5.65 7.17 1.53
CA PHE A 141 -4.67 6.69 0.56
C PHE A 141 -3.68 7.79 0.14
N LEU A 142 -4.07 9.07 0.15
CA LEU A 142 -3.14 10.17 -0.09
C LEU A 142 -2.19 10.34 1.09
N ASN A 143 -2.67 10.26 2.34
CA ASN A 143 -1.81 10.29 3.52
C ASN A 143 -0.70 9.23 3.44
N VAL A 144 -1.08 7.98 3.18
CA VAL A 144 -0.11 6.86 3.11
C VAL A 144 0.91 7.07 1.98
N PHE A 145 0.45 7.45 0.79
CA PHE A 145 1.34 7.58 -0.38
C PHE A 145 2.21 8.82 -0.34
N LEU A 146 1.71 9.93 0.19
CA LEU A 146 2.50 11.15 0.36
C LEU A 146 3.50 10.99 1.51
N ALA A 147 3.12 10.37 2.63
CA ALA A 147 4.07 10.02 3.69
C ALA A 147 5.20 9.14 3.12
N ALA A 148 4.85 8.11 2.34
CA ALA A 148 5.85 7.26 1.70
C ALA A 148 6.74 8.03 0.71
N ALA A 149 6.19 8.92 -0.10
CA ALA A 149 6.96 9.70 -1.06
C ALA A 149 7.88 10.73 -0.38
N PHE A 150 7.42 11.42 0.67
CA PHE A 150 8.27 12.32 1.45
C PHE A 150 9.42 11.58 2.12
N LEU A 151 9.14 10.45 2.79
CA LEU A 151 10.17 9.63 3.42
C LEU A 151 11.17 9.07 2.40
N TYR A 152 10.69 8.70 1.21
CA TYR A 152 11.55 8.24 0.12
C TYR A 152 12.44 9.36 -0.46
N ASP A 153 11.98 10.60 -0.44
CA ASP A 153 12.72 11.79 -0.86
C ASP A 153 13.64 12.36 0.24
N GLY A 154 13.67 11.72 1.42
CA GLY A 154 14.61 12.05 2.50
C GLY A 154 14.05 12.95 3.61
N GLU A 155 12.74 13.16 3.67
CA GLU A 155 12.11 13.82 4.81
C GLU A 155 12.18 12.97 6.09
N THR A 156 11.94 13.63 7.22
CA THR A 156 12.06 13.01 8.54
C THR A 156 10.89 12.07 8.86
N GLU A 157 11.12 11.16 9.81
CA GLU A 157 10.09 10.31 10.41
C GLU A 157 8.91 11.14 10.93
N ASP A 158 9.19 12.25 11.65
CA ASP A 158 8.17 13.18 12.15
C ASP A 158 7.31 13.76 11.01
N THR A 159 7.91 14.04 9.86
CA THR A 159 7.19 14.52 8.67
C THR A 159 6.28 13.42 8.13
N GLY A 160 6.81 12.19 8.00
CA GLY A 160 6.02 11.03 7.59
C GLY A 160 4.82 10.78 8.50
N LEU A 161 5.01 10.86 9.82
CA LEU A 161 3.97 10.70 10.82
C LEU A 161 2.91 11.80 10.71
N ALA A 162 3.33 13.05 10.62
CA ALA A 162 2.43 14.20 10.52
C ALA A 162 1.59 14.17 9.23
N VAL A 163 2.19 13.80 8.09
CA VAL A 163 1.45 13.60 6.82
C VAL A 163 0.44 12.46 6.97
N LEU A 164 0.84 11.36 7.63
CA LEU A 164 0.00 10.19 7.83
C LEU A 164 -1.23 10.50 8.70
N GLU A 165 -1.06 11.37 9.70
CA GLU A 165 -2.09 11.77 10.66
C GLU A 165 -2.96 12.97 10.21
N GLU A 166 -2.59 13.63 9.10
CA GLU A 166 -3.33 14.80 8.60
C GLU A 166 -4.79 14.48 8.27
N THR A 167 -5.72 15.20 8.89
CA THR A 167 -7.17 15.07 8.67
C THR A 167 -7.76 16.25 7.89
N ASP A 168 -7.04 17.36 7.80
CA ASP A 168 -7.48 18.53 7.04
C ASP A 168 -7.13 18.36 5.56
N ALA A 169 -8.16 18.12 4.76
CA ALA A 169 -8.05 18.00 3.31
C ALA A 169 -7.46 19.26 2.64
N THR A 170 -7.62 20.44 3.26
CA THR A 170 -7.08 21.70 2.73
C THR A 170 -5.58 21.86 2.94
N ALA A 171 -4.97 21.03 3.80
CA ALA A 171 -3.52 20.98 3.97
C ALA A 171 -2.81 20.41 2.73
N PHE A 172 -3.54 19.68 1.87
CA PHE A 172 -3.03 19.12 0.61
C PHE A 172 -3.36 20.04 -0.56
N VAL A 173 -2.33 20.49 -1.26
CA VAL A 173 -2.45 21.36 -2.43
C VAL A 173 -1.96 20.62 -3.66
N PHE A 174 -2.73 20.67 -4.74
CA PHE A 174 -2.41 19.99 -6.00
C PHE A 174 -2.22 21.02 -7.10
N ASP A 175 -1.09 20.95 -7.80
CA ASP A 175 -0.82 21.69 -9.02
C ASP A 175 -0.34 20.73 -10.13
N ASP A 176 -0.20 21.22 -11.36
CA ASP A 176 0.16 20.37 -12.51
C ASP A 176 1.59 19.80 -12.43
N SER A 177 2.45 20.37 -11.59
CA SER A 177 3.87 20.06 -11.45
C SER A 177 4.27 19.44 -10.12
N ALA A 178 3.36 19.43 -9.13
CA ALA A 178 3.66 19.02 -7.77
C ALA A 178 2.42 18.77 -6.90
N VAL A 179 2.66 18.09 -5.79
CA VAL A 179 1.76 18.03 -4.63
C VAL A 179 2.44 18.70 -3.44
N GLY A 180 1.72 19.62 -2.79
CA GLY A 180 2.10 20.26 -1.54
C GLY A 180 1.36 19.64 -0.36
N TRP A 181 2.04 19.59 0.78
CA TRP A 181 1.43 19.39 2.08
C TRP A 181 2.06 20.39 3.06
N ARG A 182 1.26 21.31 3.60
CA ARG A 182 1.75 22.42 4.45
C ARG A 182 2.92 23.18 3.79
N ASP A 183 4.08 23.23 4.44
CA ASP A 183 5.31 23.88 3.97
C ASP A 183 6.19 22.97 3.10
N LYS A 184 5.77 21.72 2.85
CA LYS A 184 6.50 20.71 2.07
C LYS A 184 5.90 20.53 0.69
N ARG A 185 6.73 20.11 -0.28
CA ARG A 185 6.33 19.91 -1.67
C ARG A 185 7.10 18.78 -2.33
N LEU A 186 6.41 17.97 -3.13
CA LEU A 186 6.96 16.93 -4.00
C LEU A 186 6.61 17.26 -5.44
N SER A 187 7.61 17.31 -6.31
CA SER A 187 7.39 17.41 -7.76
C SER A 187 6.75 16.15 -8.34
N SER A 188 6.12 16.30 -9.50
CA SER A 188 5.57 15.18 -10.29
C SER A 188 6.62 14.11 -10.60
N ASP A 189 7.89 14.49 -10.81
CA ASP A 189 8.98 13.55 -11.04
C ASP A 189 9.35 12.75 -9.80
N GLN A 190 9.37 13.39 -8.62
CA GLN A 190 9.59 12.70 -7.33
C GLN A 190 8.44 11.74 -7.03
N LEU A 191 7.20 12.15 -7.28
CA LEU A 191 6.02 11.30 -7.14
C LEU A 191 6.05 10.12 -8.10
N ALA A 192 6.40 10.34 -9.37
CA ALA A 192 6.52 9.29 -10.37
C ALA A 192 7.58 8.25 -9.98
N ARG A 193 8.74 8.70 -9.49
CA ARG A 193 9.80 7.81 -9.00
C ARG A 193 9.35 6.98 -7.81
N SER A 194 8.78 7.61 -6.78
CA SER A 194 8.26 6.92 -5.60
C SER A 194 7.20 5.87 -5.97
N ARG A 195 6.29 6.19 -6.90
CA ARG A 195 5.26 5.25 -7.35
C ARG A 195 5.79 4.08 -8.19
N ALA A 196 6.83 4.32 -8.99
CA ALA A 196 7.41 3.30 -9.85
C ALA A 196 8.32 2.33 -9.07
N GLU A 197 9.03 2.85 -8.06
CA GLU A 197 10.13 2.12 -7.42
C GLU A 197 9.83 1.71 -5.98
N PHE A 198 8.89 2.36 -5.29
CA PHE A 198 8.75 2.24 -3.84
C PHE A 198 7.30 1.96 -3.38
N ALA A 199 6.40 2.93 -3.46
CA ALA A 199 4.99 2.79 -3.08
C ALA A 199 4.14 2.43 -4.29
N ILE A 200 4.03 1.13 -4.60
CA ILE A 200 3.58 0.65 -5.91
C ILE A 200 2.06 0.75 -6.09
N ALA A 201 1.30 0.29 -5.09
CA ALA A 201 -0.14 0.14 -5.23
C ALA A 201 -0.85 0.18 -3.88
N PHE A 202 -2.16 0.43 -3.92
CA PHE A 202 -3.04 0.18 -2.79
C PHE A 202 -4.27 -0.62 -3.17
N GLY A 203 -4.86 -1.29 -2.19
CA GLY A 203 -6.09 -2.07 -2.35
C GLY A 203 -7.27 -1.43 -1.61
N SER A 204 -8.40 -1.31 -2.30
CA SER A 204 -9.71 -0.92 -1.76
C SER A 204 -10.75 -1.96 -2.14
N CYS A 205 -11.75 -2.18 -1.26
CA CYS A 205 -12.87 -3.08 -1.56
C CYS A 205 -13.86 -2.46 -2.56
N SER A 206 -13.76 -1.16 -2.80
CA SER A 206 -14.56 -0.43 -3.78
C SER A 206 -13.63 0.26 -4.77
N PHE A 207 -13.90 0.06 -6.06
CA PHE A 207 -13.25 0.86 -7.10
C PHE A 207 -13.81 2.29 -7.12
N ARG A 208 -15.11 2.46 -6.86
CA ARG A 208 -15.80 3.74 -7.00
C ARG A 208 -15.48 4.72 -5.88
N GLU A 209 -15.44 4.26 -4.63
CA GLU A 209 -15.25 5.15 -3.47
C GLU A 209 -13.98 6.00 -3.58
N PRO A 210 -12.78 5.41 -3.81
CA PRO A 210 -11.56 6.21 -3.90
C PRO A 210 -11.58 7.21 -5.07
N VAL A 211 -12.17 6.81 -6.21
CA VAL A 211 -12.23 7.64 -7.42
C VAL A 211 -13.20 8.81 -7.24
N ASP A 212 -14.41 8.54 -6.75
CA ASP A 212 -15.47 9.52 -6.57
C ASP A 212 -15.06 10.57 -5.50
N GLU A 213 -14.47 10.13 -4.39
CA GLU A 213 -13.98 11.04 -3.34
C GLU A 213 -12.77 11.87 -3.79
N LEU A 214 -11.81 11.28 -4.52
CA LEU A 214 -10.67 12.03 -5.07
C LEU A 214 -11.12 13.10 -6.07
N ALA A 215 -12.11 12.78 -6.92
CA ALA A 215 -12.69 13.74 -7.85
C ALA A 215 -13.37 14.90 -7.12
N HIS A 216 -13.98 14.66 -5.96
CA HIS A 216 -14.54 15.71 -5.11
C HIS A 216 -13.44 16.62 -4.54
N LEU A 217 -12.41 16.02 -3.93
CA LEU A 217 -11.27 16.73 -3.33
C LEU A 217 -10.56 17.64 -4.34
N THR A 218 -10.22 17.10 -5.51
CA THR A 218 -9.48 17.83 -6.55
C THR A 218 -10.29 18.97 -7.18
N ARG A 219 -11.63 18.83 -7.28
CA ARG A 219 -12.52 19.92 -7.71
C ARG A 219 -12.56 21.06 -6.69
N GLN A 220 -12.61 20.75 -5.40
CA GLN A 220 -12.59 21.75 -4.34
C GLN A 220 -11.25 22.51 -4.31
N ALA A 221 -10.12 21.80 -4.40
CA ALA A 221 -8.79 22.43 -4.44
C ALA A 221 -8.64 23.41 -5.61
N ARG A 222 -9.13 23.04 -6.81
CA ARG A 222 -9.11 23.92 -7.99
C ARG A 222 -10.02 25.15 -7.88
N ALA A 223 -11.07 25.08 -7.06
CA ALA A 223 -11.96 26.22 -6.82
C ALA A 223 -11.36 27.23 -5.83
N ILE A 224 -10.50 26.78 -4.92
CA ILE A 224 -9.80 27.62 -3.95
C ILE A 224 -8.60 28.35 -4.58
N ASN A 225 -7.98 27.75 -5.60
CA ASN A 225 -6.83 28.31 -6.33
C ASN A 225 -7.21 29.25 -7.50
N LYS A 226 -8.48 29.66 -7.61
CA LYS A 226 -8.97 30.67 -8.57
C LYS A 226 -9.34 31.95 -7.86
#